data_AF-A0ABD5Z6V9-F1
#
_entry.id   AF-A0ABD5Z6V9-F1
#
_cell.length_a   1.000
_cell.length_b   1.000
_cell.length_c   1.000
_cell.angle_alpha   90.00
_cell.angle_beta   90.00
_cell.angle_gamma   90.00
#
_symmetry.space_group_name_H-M   'P 1'
#
loop_
_entity.id
_entity.type
_entity.pdbx_description
1 polymer ?
#
loop_
_entity_poly.entity_id
_entity_poly.type
_entity_poly.pdbx_seq_one_letter_code
_entity_poly.pdbx_strand_id
1 'polypeptide(L)' 'MTAEVETEETERDDAHLDDVEPGAGCTEIWEHLSEERDEE' A
#
# COMPACT_ATOMS: atom_id res chain seq x y z
N MET A 1 19.20 -5.09 12.51
CA MET A 1 17.76 -5.27 12.81
C MET A 1 17.07 -5.14 11.48
N THR A 2 16.97 -6.28 10.80
CA THR A 2 16.69 -6.44 9.38
C THR A 2 15.19 -6.46 9.15
N ALA A 3 14.72 -5.77 8.11
CA ALA A 3 13.46 -6.08 7.47
C ALA A 3 13.81 -6.89 6.22
N GLU A 4 14.02 -8.19 6.42
CA GLU A 4 14.08 -9.16 5.34
C GLU A 4 12.65 -9.30 4.81
N VAL A 5 12.31 -8.55 3.76
CA VAL A 5 11.07 -8.77 3.01
C VAL A 5 11.30 -10.03 2.17
N GLU A 6 11.03 -11.18 2.77
CA GLU A 6 10.93 -12.45 2.06
C GLU A 6 9.70 -12.34 1.15
N THR A 7 9.93 -12.05 -0.14
CA THR A 7 8.89 -11.97 -1.17
C THR A 7 8.44 -13.38 -1.52
N GLU A 8 7.65 -13.97 -0.64
CA GLU A 8 6.90 -15.20 -0.89
C GLU A 8 5.78 -14.88 -1.90
N GLU A 9 5.54 -15.77 -2.85
CA GLU A 9 4.54 -15.68 -3.93
C GLU A 9 3.09 -15.84 -3.39
N THR A 10 2.75 -15.03 -2.39
CA THR A 10 1.42 -14.81 -1.83
C THR A 10 1.28 -13.30 -1.82
N GLU A 11 0.24 -12.77 -2.46
CA GLU A 11 -0.12 -11.35 -2.50
C GLU A 11 0.45 -10.58 -1.31
N ARG A 12 1.46 -9.75 -1.60
CA ARG A 12 2.16 -9.02 -0.56
C ARG A 12 1.16 -8.11 0.13
N ASP A 13 1.20 -8.04 1.45
CA ASP A 13 0.23 -7.25 2.23
C ASP A 13 0.19 -5.78 1.76
N ASP A 14 1.31 -5.22 1.30
CA ASP A 14 1.42 -3.88 0.71
C ASP A 14 1.14 -3.76 -0.80
N ALA A 15 0.62 -4.80 -1.48
CA ALA A 15 0.32 -4.72 -2.91
C ALA A 15 -0.70 -3.61 -3.25
N HIS A 16 -1.62 -3.31 -2.33
CA HIS A 16 -2.59 -2.22 -2.44
C HIS A 16 -1.95 -0.81 -2.31
N LEU A 17 -0.66 -0.74 -1.95
CA LEU A 17 0.09 0.52 -1.88
C LEU A 17 0.96 0.76 -3.12
N ASP A 18 0.95 -0.15 -4.11
CA ASP A 18 1.78 -0.02 -5.32
C ASP A 18 1.33 1.13 -6.24
N ASP A 19 0.04 1.49 -6.20
CA ASP A 19 -0.51 2.65 -6.93
C ASP A 19 -0.23 3.98 -6.21
N VAL A 20 0.21 3.94 -4.95
CA VAL A 20 0.47 5.13 -4.15
C VAL A 20 1.88 5.67 -4.40
N GLU A 21 2.01 6.98 -4.63
CA GLU A 21 3.31 7.61 -4.91
C GLU A 21 4.29 7.44 -3.72
N PRO A 22 5.54 6.99 -3.98
CA PRO A 22 6.54 6.85 -2.92
C PRO A 22 6.87 8.22 -2.31
N GLY A 23 6.52 8.37 -1.03
CA GLY A 23 6.68 9.64 -0.30
C GLY A 23 5.37 10.37 0.00
N ALA A 24 4.23 9.83 -0.42
CA ALA A 24 2.92 10.28 0.01
C ALA A 24 2.81 10.30 1.54
N GLY A 25 2.22 11.36 2.08
CA GLY A 25 1.95 11.49 3.50
C GLY A 25 0.83 10.58 3.98
N CYS A 26 0.72 10.40 5.29
CA CYS A 26 -0.30 9.53 5.90
C CYS A 26 -1.74 9.92 5.48
N THR A 27 -2.02 11.21 5.30
CA THR A 27 -3.34 11.69 4.86
C THR A 27 -3.59 11.31 3.40
N GLU A 28 -2.60 11.53 2.53
CA GLU A 28 -2.72 11.27 1.08
C GLU A 28 -2.93 9.78 0.80
N ILE A 29 -2.23 8.90 1.54
CA ILE A 29 -2.45 7.44 1.49
C ILE A 29 -3.89 7.10 1.88
N TRP A 30 -4.40 7.70 2.96
CA TRP A 30 -5.75 7.41 3.45
C TRP A 30 -6.84 7.89 2.51
N GLU A 31 -6.67 9.05 1.89
CA GLU A 31 -7.61 9.56 0.87
C GLU A 31 -7.68 8.60 -0.31
N HIS A 32 -6.53 8.20 -0.87
CA HIS A 32 -6.46 7.23 -1.98
C HIS A 32 -7.17 5.90 -1.64
N LEU A 33 -6.82 5.29 -0.50
CA LEU A 33 -7.43 4.03 -0.06
C LEU A 33 -8.91 4.15 0.39
N SER A 34 -9.38 5.37 0.63
CA SER A 34 -10.79 5.60 0.95
C SER A 34 -11.61 5.77 -0.33
N GLU A 35 -11.06 6.41 -1.36
CA GLU A 35 -11.69 6.56 -2.67
C GLU A 35 -11.89 5.19 -3.31
N GLU A 36 -10.83 4.38 -3.41
CA GLU A 36 -10.89 3.04 -4.02
C GLU A 36 -11.96 2.16 -3.35
N ARG A 37 -12.09 2.24 -2.02
CA ARG A 37 -13.05 1.44 -1.24
C ARG A 37 -14.50 1.88 -1.44
N ASP A 38 -14.75 3.16 -1.71
CA ASP A 38 -16.10 3.67 -1.99
C ASP A 38 -16.52 3.36 -3.44
N GLU A 39 -15.54 3.11 -4.32
CA GLU A 39 -15.72 2.70 -5.71
C GLU A 39 -15.98 1.19 -5.89
N GLU A 40 -15.80 0.37 -4.85
CA GLU A 40 -16.09 -1.09 -4.81
C GLU A 40 -17.54 -1.47 -4.43
#